data_AF-A0A661TQ47-F1
#
_entry.id   AF-A0A661TQ47-F1
#
_cell.length_a   1.000
_cell.length_b   1.000
_cell.length_c   1.000
_cell.angle_alpha   90.00
_cell.angle_beta   90.00
_cell.angle_gamma   90.00
#
_symmetry.space_group_name_H-M   'P 1'
#
loop_
_entity.id
_entity.type
_entity.pdbx_description
1 polymer ?
#
loop_
_entity_poly.entity_id
_entity_poly.type
_entity_poly.pdbx_seq_one_letter_code
_entity_poly.pdbx_strand_id
1 'polypeptide(L)'
;MTLTNQAPQQCPKCGSSIKLVPAGVSKRTGKPYNAFYACSNRDCDYIFRQPSKQDKIVEALKQILKNQVAISQKIDKLAGSFEAFTLIFTKQDDPEGTSQDDTSEIS
;
A
#
# COMPACT_ATOMS: atom_id res chain seq x y z
N MET A 1 -1.35 25.84 1.75
CA MET A 1 -1.35 25.71 0.28
C MET A 1 -2.48 24.76 -0.09
N THR A 2 -3.56 25.29 -0.64
CA THR A 2 -4.79 24.55 -0.97
C THR A 2 -4.55 23.70 -2.22
N LEU A 3 -4.50 22.37 -2.06
CA LEU A 3 -4.55 21.42 -3.17
C LEU A 3 -5.96 21.47 -3.78
N THR A 4 -6.15 22.35 -4.76
CA THR A 4 -7.40 22.39 -5.51
C THR A 4 -7.52 21.12 -6.34
N ASN A 5 -8.44 20.24 -5.93
CA ASN A 5 -9.03 19.18 -6.75
C ASN A 5 -9.83 19.81 -7.91
N GLN A 6 -9.20 20.63 -8.74
CA GLN A 6 -9.82 21.34 -9.85
C GLN A 6 -9.46 20.65 -11.17
N ALA A 7 -10.47 20.48 -12.03
CA ALA A 7 -10.26 19.97 -13.37
C ALA A 7 -9.30 20.89 -14.15
N PRO A 8 -8.39 20.32 -14.97
CA PRO A 8 -7.50 21.13 -15.80
C PRO A 8 -8.35 22.00 -16.74
N GLN A 9 -8.06 23.30 -16.77
CA GLN A 9 -8.75 24.27 -17.66
C GLN A 9 -8.23 24.18 -19.10
N GLN A 10 -6.99 23.71 -19.27
CA GLN A 10 -6.28 23.62 -20.54
C GLN A 10 -5.68 22.24 -20.74
N CYS A 11 -5.64 21.82 -22.00
CA CYS A 11 -5.04 20.57 -22.41
C CYS A 11 -3.51 20.64 -22.31
N PRO A 12 -2.84 19.73 -21.58
CA PRO A 12 -1.39 19.74 -21.46
C PRO A 12 -0.66 19.39 -22.76
N LYS A 13 -1.35 18.81 -23.75
CA LYS A 13 -0.75 18.44 -25.05
C LYS A 13 -0.75 19.58 -26.07
N CYS A 14 -1.81 20.40 -26.10
CA CYS A 14 -2.02 21.40 -27.16
C CYS A 14 -2.43 22.79 -26.65
N GLY A 15 -2.51 23.00 -25.34
CA GLY A 15 -2.89 24.28 -24.73
C GLY A 15 -4.36 24.69 -24.91
N SER A 16 -5.14 23.95 -25.70
CA SER A 16 -6.54 24.27 -25.98
C SER A 16 -7.44 24.04 -24.76
N SER A 17 -8.59 24.71 -24.72
CA SER A 17 -9.57 24.54 -23.65
C SER A 17 -10.14 23.13 -23.59
N ILE A 18 -10.49 22.70 -22.40
CA ILE A 18 -11.07 21.39 -22.13
C ILE A 18 -12.59 21.53 -21.93
N LYS A 19 -13.37 20.59 -22.48
CA LYS A 19 -14.83 20.51 -22.32
C LYS A 19 -15.23 19.30 -21.50
N LEU A 20 -16.22 19.47 -20.62
CA LEU A 20 -16.82 18.38 -19.87
C LEU A 20 -17.83 17.63 -20.76
N VAL A 21 -17.61 16.33 -20.94
CA VAL A 21 -18.55 15.39 -21.52
C VAL A 21 -19.32 14.72 -20.38
N PRO A 22 -20.65 14.88 -20.31
CA PRO A 22 -21.45 14.31 -19.25
C PRO A 22 -21.48 12.79 -19.33
N ALA A 23 -21.74 12.14 -18.19
CA ALA A 23 -21.97 10.70 -18.12
C ALA A 23 -23.16 10.31 -19.01
N GLY A 24 -23.10 9.14 -19.61
CA GLY A 24 -24.12 8.68 -20.54
C GLY A 24 -23.92 7.24 -20.96
N VAL A 25 -24.59 6.84 -22.04
CA VAL A 25 -24.47 5.51 -22.62
C VAL A 25 -23.84 5.63 -24.01
N SER A 26 -22.81 4.83 -24.28
CA SER A 26 -22.15 4.84 -25.58
C SER A 26 -23.12 4.36 -26.65
N LYS A 27 -23.36 5.19 -27.68
CA LYS A 27 -24.17 4.80 -28.84
C LYS A 27 -23.58 3.61 -29.61
N ARG A 28 -22.26 3.39 -29.52
CA ARG A 28 -21.56 2.33 -30.25
C ARG A 28 -21.60 0.99 -29.53
N THR A 29 -21.36 0.99 -28.21
CA THR A 29 -21.22 -0.26 -27.43
C THR A 29 -22.38 -0.55 -26.50
N GLY A 30 -23.31 0.40 -26.32
CA GLY A 30 -24.40 0.30 -25.34
C GLY A 30 -23.95 0.35 -23.88
N LYS A 31 -22.64 0.52 -23.61
CA LYS A 31 -22.10 0.53 -22.26
C LYS A 31 -22.22 1.91 -21.62
N PRO A 32 -22.63 2.01 -20.33
CA PRO A 32 -22.60 3.28 -19.61
C PRO A 32 -21.16 3.75 -19.44
N TYR A 33 -20.95 5.05 -19.44
CA TYR A 33 -19.66 5.69 -19.20
C TYR A 33 -19.80 6.87 -18.24
N ASN A 34 -18.78 7.07 -17.41
CA ASN A 34 -18.72 8.18 -16.45
C ASN A 34 -18.37 9.50 -17.16
N ALA A 35 -18.72 10.63 -16.54
CA ALA A 35 -18.37 11.95 -17.07
C ALA A 35 -16.84 12.09 -17.19
N PHE A 36 -16.38 12.70 -18.28
CA PHE A 36 -14.97 12.90 -18.56
C PHE A 36 -14.73 14.23 -19.24
N TYR A 37 -13.51 14.73 -19.15
CA TYR A 37 -13.06 15.96 -19.78
C TYR A 37 -12.32 15.63 -21.07
N ALA A 38 -12.67 16.26 -22.18
CA ALA A 38 -12.04 16.06 -23.49
C ALA A 38 -11.45 17.37 -23.99
N CYS A 39 -10.37 17.30 -24.76
CA CYS A 39 -9.85 18.46 -25.45
C CYS A 39 -10.89 19.03 -26.44
N SER A 40 -11.00 20.36 -26.51
CA SER A 40 -11.85 21.00 -27.52
C SER A 40 -11.28 20.90 -28.94
N ASN A 41 -9.96 20.72 -29.06
CA ASN A 41 -9.30 20.48 -30.33
C ASN A 41 -9.58 19.04 -30.77
N ARG A 42 -10.24 18.88 -31.93
CA ARG A 42 -10.63 17.57 -32.47
C ARG A 42 -9.44 16.73 -32.91
N ASP A 43 -8.32 17.37 -33.22
CA ASP A 43 -7.07 16.68 -33.62
C ASP A 43 -6.24 16.26 -32.40
N CYS A 44 -6.74 16.53 -31.18
CA CYS A 44 -6.07 16.19 -29.93
C CYS A 44 -6.85 15.09 -29.18
N ASP A 45 -6.29 13.89 -29.15
CA ASP A 45 -6.86 12.72 -28.46
C ASP A 45 -6.70 12.75 -26.93
N TYR A 46 -6.54 13.92 -26.32
CA TYR A 46 -6.40 14.03 -24.87
C TYR A 46 -7.74 13.93 -24.15
N ILE A 47 -7.84 12.95 -23.25
CA ILE A 47 -9.00 12.71 -22.39
C ILE A 47 -8.55 12.64 -20.93
N PHE A 48 -9.17 13.43 -20.08
CA PHE A 48 -8.99 13.40 -18.64
C PHE A 48 -10.24 12.83 -17.96
N ARG A 49 -10.11 11.68 -17.30
CA ARG A 49 -11.21 11.06 -16.55
C ARG A 49 -11.09 11.48 -15.09
N GLN A 50 -12.12 12.09 -14.53
CA GLN A 50 -12.14 12.28 -13.08
C GLN A 50 -12.41 10.93 -12.40
N PRO A 51 -11.63 10.56 -11.37
CA PRO A 51 -11.92 9.36 -10.59
C PRO A 51 -13.28 9.53 -9.94
N SER A 52 -14.15 8.53 -10.12
CA SER A 52 -15.44 8.50 -9.46
C SER A 52 -15.26 8.41 -7.94
N LYS A 53 -16.33 8.70 -7.16
CA LYS A 53 -16.30 8.52 -5.70
C LYS A 53 -15.89 7.09 -5.32
N GLN A 54 -16.29 6.10 -6.11
CA GLN A 54 -15.96 4.69 -5.91
C GLN A 54 -14.47 4.42 -6.17
N ASP A 55 -13.89 5.01 -7.22
CA ASP A 55 -12.47 4.85 -7.53
C ASP A 55 -11.57 5.40 -6.42
N LYS A 56 -11.99 6.49 -5.75
CA LYS A 56 -11.26 7.03 -4.59
C LYS A 56 -11.22 6.04 -3.42
N ILE A 57 -12.31 5.31 -3.19
CA ILE A 57 -12.38 4.27 -2.14
C ILE A 57 -11.45 3.12 -2.50
N VAL A 58 -11.50 2.65 -3.75
CA VAL A 58 -10.63 1.56 -4.22
C VAL A 58 -9.16 1.95 -4.12
N GLU A 59 -8.80 3.20 -4.46
CA GLU A 59 -7.43 3.68 -4.36
C GLU A 59 -6.98 3.83 -2.90
N ALA A 60 -7.86 4.30 -2.01
CA ALA A 60 -7.58 4.32 -0.57
C ALA A 60 -7.37 2.91 0.00
N LEU A 61 -8.19 1.93 -0.41
CA LEU A 61 -8.05 0.53 0.00
C LEU A 61 -6.73 -0.08 -0.50
N LYS A 62 -6.32 0.21 -1.74
CA LYS A 62 -5.00 -0.21 -2.26
C LYS A 62 -3.86 0.37 -1.43
N GLN A 63 -3.98 1.62 -0.98
CA GLN A 63 -2.95 2.24 -0.15
C GLN A 63 -2.83 1.56 1.22
N ILE A 64 -3.96 1.20 1.83
CA ILE A 64 -3.97 0.44 3.09
C ILE A 64 -3.28 -0.92 2.90
N LEU A 65 -3.58 -1.63 1.82
CA LEU A 65 -2.95 -2.91 1.49
C LEU A 65 -1.43 -2.80 1.30
N LYS A 66 -0.95 -1.77 0.58
CA LYS A 66 0.49 -1.52 0.42
C LYS A 66 1.19 -1.29 1.76
N ASN A 67 0.55 -0.53 2.66
CA ASN A 67 1.10 -0.27 3.99
C ASN A 67 1.19 -1.55 4.84
N GLN A 68 0.21 -2.45 4.76
CA GLN A 68 0.26 -3.74 5.45
C GLN A 68 1.44 -4.61 5.02
N VAL A 69 1.71 -4.69 3.71
CA VAL A 69 2.87 -5.44 3.18
C VAL A 69 4.19 -4.84 3.68
N ALA A 70 4.30 -3.52 3.71
CA ALA A 70 5.49 -2.84 4.23
C ALA A 70 5.71 -3.08 5.73
N ILE A 71 4.64 -3.26 6.51
CA ILE A 71 4.73 -3.62 7.92
C ILE A 71 5.24 -5.06 8.08
N SER A 72 4.70 -6.02 7.31
CA SER A 72 5.16 -7.43 7.36
C SER A 72 6.66 -7.57 7.09
N GLN A 73 7.16 -6.90 6.04
CA GLN A 73 8.59 -6.94 5.72
C GLN A 73 9.49 -6.35 6.81
N LYS A 74 8.97 -5.40 7.59
CA LYS A 74 9.70 -4.84 8.74
C LYS A 74 9.71 -5.84 9.90
N ILE A 75 8.61 -6.56 10.12
CA ILE A 75 8.53 -7.61 11.15
C ILE A 75 9.52 -8.73 10.83
N ASP A 76 9.61 -9.20 9.58
CA ASP A 76 10.56 -10.27 9.19
C ASP A 76 12.02 -9.87 9.46
N LYS A 77 12.37 -8.60 9.22
CA LYS A 77 13.71 -8.07 9.50
C LYS A 77 14.00 -7.97 11.00
N LEU A 78 13.01 -7.62 11.82
CA LEU A 78 13.17 -7.60 13.27
C LEU A 78 13.21 -9.01 13.87
N ALA A 79 12.43 -9.96 13.33
CA ALA A 79 12.44 -11.35 13.76
C ALA A 79 13.82 -11.99 13.55
N GLY A 80 14.45 -11.72 12.40
CA GLY A 80 15.82 -12.18 12.13
C GLY A 80 16.87 -11.62 13.11
N SER A 81 16.69 -10.39 13.62
CA SER A 81 17.60 -9.85 14.65
C SER A 81 17.32 -10.40 16.06
N PHE A 82 16.08 -10.85 16.31
CA PHE A 82 15.69 -11.39 17.62
C PHE A 82 16.12 -12.85 17.82
N GLU A 83 16.09 -13.69 16.77
CA GLU A 83 16.66 -15.05 16.83
C GLU A 83 18.18 -15.03 17.04
N ALA A 84 18.89 -14.07 16.43
CA ALA A 84 20.31 -13.87 16.67
C ALA A 84 20.59 -13.46 18.13
N PHE A 85 19.68 -12.70 18.77
CA PHE A 85 19.83 -12.25 20.15
C PHE A 85 19.54 -13.35 21.18
N THR A 86 18.57 -14.23 20.91
CA THR A 86 18.20 -15.35 21.81
C THR A 86 19.24 -16.47 21.82
N LEU A 87 19.96 -16.70 20.71
CA LEU A 87 21.11 -17.62 20.67
C LEU A 87 22.31 -17.16 21.50
N ILE A 88 22.43 -15.86 21.79
CA ILE A 88 23.53 -15.31 22.61
C ILE A 88 23.25 -15.50 24.11
N PHE A 89 21.99 -15.46 24.54
CA PHE A 89 21.61 -15.52 25.96
C PHE A 89 21.48 -16.93 26.54
N THR A 90 21.34 -17.99 25.74
CA THR A 90 21.18 -19.38 26.23
C THR A 90 22.51 -20.09 26.53
N LYS A 91 23.64 -19.38 26.53
CA LYS A 91 24.99 -19.95 26.70
C LYS A 91 25.64 -19.71 28.07
N GLN A 92 24.91 -19.16 29.03
CA GLN A 92 25.37 -19.02 30.42
C GLN A 92 24.37 -19.70 31.34
N ASP A 93 24.61 -20.96 31.64
CA ASP A 93 24.34 -21.63 32.92
C ASP A 93 24.80 -23.09 32.76
N ASP A 94 26.11 -23.32 32.86
CA ASP A 94 26.62 -24.58 33.41
C ASP A 94 26.57 -24.40 34.94
N PRO A 95 25.56 -24.91 35.67
CA PRO A 95 25.64 -24.92 37.12
C PRO A 95 26.72 -25.90 37.57
N GLU A 96 27.58 -25.36 38.42
CA GLU A 96 28.65 -26.01 39.16
C GLU A 96 28.27 -27.39 39.72
N GLY A 97 29.27 -28.26 39.74
CA GLY A 97 29.19 -29.57 40.35
C GLY A 97 28.66 -29.54 41.78
N THR A 98 27.98 -30.62 42.15
CA THR A 98 27.80 -30.97 43.55
C THR A 98 28.27 -32.41 43.72
N SER A 99 29.17 -32.55 44.68
CA SER A 99 29.90 -33.74 45.08
C SER A 99 28.99 -34.90 45.44
N GLN A 100 29.47 -36.09 45.11
CA GLN A 100 29.07 -37.33 45.76
C GLN A 100 29.62 -37.30 47.19
N ASP A 101 28.76 -37.41 48.19
CA ASP A 101 29.16 -37.81 49.53
C ASP A 101 28.21 -38.89 50.03
N ASP A 102 28.74 -40.11 50.02
CA ASP A 102 28.22 -41.30 50.67
C ASP A 102 28.09 -41.07 52.19
N THR A 103 26.99 -41.50 52.80
CA THR A 103 27.06 -41.97 54.19
C THR A 103 26.08 -43.12 54.41
N SER A 104 26.69 -44.29 54.57
CA SER A 104 26.20 -45.60 55.00
C SER A 104 25.09 -45.59 56.07
N GLU A 105 24.01 -46.32 55.78
CA GLU A 105 23.08 -46.85 56.77
C GLU A 105 23.76 -47.98 57.58
N ILE A 106 23.58 -47.89 58.90
CA ILE A 106 23.95 -48.87 59.90
C ILE A 106 22.79 -49.87 60.02
N SER A 107 23.06 -51.17 59.87
CA SER A 107 22.31 -52.28 60.47
C SER A 107 23.17 -53.52 60.55
#